data_AF-A0A929NQI8-F1
#
_entry.id   AF-A0A929NQI8-F1
#
_cell.length_a   1.000
_cell.length_b   1.000
_cell.length_c   1.000
_cell.angle_alpha   90.00
_cell.angle_beta   90.00
_cell.angle_gamma   90.00
#
_symmetry.space_group_name_H-M   'P 1'
#
loop_
_entity.id
_entity.type
_entity.pdbx_description
1 polymer ?
#
loop_
_entity_poly.entity_id
_entity_poly.type
_entity_poly.pdbx_seq_one_letter_code
_entity_poly.pdbx_strand_id
1 'polypeptide(L)'
;MRISFRIAVAAAVFLLGSAYNANAGNYGGPGFAGTLWFNGESGEVEQMGTVHVGSAGFLMNMASQGQKISSLIKWDSETIWSLMHDQKMYMEIPPEQSGWEPYENRACMGYKNGEKQGSETVAGRNTEKWRCTDQTMVPEGETAIDTTVWYDPELEFTVKSVDDNGEVFEVRDVQVGAQDASMFEIPAGYKKFDMNAMMQQMMQQGQQGQQ
;
A
#
# COMPACT_ATOMS: atom_id res chain seq x y z
N MET A 1 19.58 10.22 25.00
CA MET A 1 19.38 10.49 23.56
C MET A 1 19.26 9.15 22.86
N ARG A 2 18.06 8.58 22.84
CA ARG A 2 17.74 7.33 22.14
C ARG A 2 17.02 7.75 20.88
N ILE A 3 17.71 7.68 19.75
CA ILE A 3 17.10 7.82 18.42
C ILE A 3 16.33 6.51 18.25
N SER A 4 15.07 6.52 18.66
CA SER A 4 14.16 5.40 18.40
C SER A 4 13.93 5.39 16.89
N PHE A 5 14.57 4.44 16.21
CA PHE A 5 14.19 3.99 14.87
C PHE A 5 12.75 3.45 14.96
N ARG A 6 11.79 4.37 14.93
CA ARG A 6 10.38 4.13 14.63
C ARG A 6 10.07 4.82 13.32
N ILE A 7 10.82 4.48 12.27
CA ILE A 7 10.19 4.40 10.96
C ILE A 7 9.46 3.07 11.02
N ALA A 8 8.35 3.07 11.76
CA ALA A 8 7.39 2.00 11.63
C ALA A 8 6.94 2.07 10.17
N VAL A 9 6.82 0.89 9.61
CA VAL A 9 6.32 0.55 8.28
C VAL A 9 4.87 1.03 8.16
N ALA A 10 4.65 2.34 8.18
CA ALA A 10 3.34 2.97 8.07
C ALA A 10 3.16 3.61 6.69
N ALA A 11 4.06 3.36 5.74
CA ALA A 11 3.81 3.74 4.36
C ALA A 11 2.83 2.73 3.73
N ALA A 12 1.56 3.14 3.69
CA ALA A 12 0.51 2.65 2.81
C ALA A 12 -0.06 1.24 3.10
N VAL A 13 -0.94 1.15 4.09
CA VAL A 13 -2.14 0.30 3.94
C VAL A 13 -3.17 1.05 3.09
N PHE A 14 -2.85 1.26 1.82
CA PHE A 14 -3.82 1.60 0.76
C PHE A 14 -3.77 0.47 -0.25
N LEU A 15 -4.35 -0.67 0.13
CA LEU A 15 -4.13 -1.88 -0.64
C LEU A 15 -5.46 -2.52 -1.02
N LEU A 16 -5.70 -2.41 -2.32
CA LEU A 16 -6.74 -3.06 -3.09
C LEU A 16 -6.59 -4.58 -2.95
N GLY A 17 -7.40 -5.17 -2.09
CA GLY A 17 -7.57 -6.62 -2.02
C GLY A 17 -8.08 -7.20 -3.34
N SER A 18 -7.48 -8.29 -3.79
CA SER A 18 -8.06 -9.11 -4.86
C SER A 18 -9.15 -10.00 -4.26
N ALA A 19 -10.38 -9.85 -4.73
CA ALA A 19 -11.25 -10.99 -4.84
C ALA A 19 -10.69 -11.80 -6.01
N TYR A 20 -10.00 -12.91 -5.73
CA TYR A 20 -9.83 -13.98 -6.72
C TYR A 20 -11.23 -14.57 -6.99
N ASN A 21 -11.99 -13.85 -7.80
CA ASN A 21 -13.12 -14.36 -8.53
C ASN A 21 -12.78 -14.11 -9.98
N ALA A 22 -12.77 -15.17 -10.80
CA ALA A 22 -12.60 -15.10 -12.26
C ALA A 22 -13.72 -14.28 -12.97
N ASN A 23 -14.56 -13.56 -12.21
CA ASN A 23 -15.63 -12.66 -12.64
C ASN A 23 -15.64 -11.31 -11.86
N ALA A 24 -14.64 -11.00 -11.03
CA ALA A 24 -14.52 -9.68 -10.39
C ALA A 24 -13.89 -8.68 -11.37
N GLY A 25 -14.74 -8.02 -12.15
CA GLY A 25 -14.34 -7.00 -13.11
C GLY A 25 -13.49 -5.88 -12.49
N ASN A 26 -12.47 -5.46 -13.25
CA ASN A 26 -11.67 -4.23 -13.16
C ASN A 26 -11.45 -3.64 -11.75
N TYR A 27 -10.36 -4.02 -11.10
CA TYR A 27 -9.74 -3.14 -10.12
C TYR A 27 -9.27 -1.85 -10.80
N GLY A 28 -9.62 -0.72 -10.20
CA GLY A 28 -9.20 0.61 -10.65
C GLY A 28 -10.25 1.43 -11.40
N GLY A 29 -11.51 0.98 -11.50
CA GLY A 29 -12.59 1.76 -12.11
C GLY A 29 -12.21 2.34 -13.48
N PRO A 30 -12.36 3.67 -13.72
CA PRO A 30 -11.91 4.34 -14.95
C PRO A 30 -10.38 4.49 -15.09
N GLY A 31 -9.62 4.11 -14.07
CA GLY A 31 -8.23 4.44 -13.86
C GLY A 31 -8.05 5.85 -13.29
N PHE A 32 -6.96 6.10 -12.57
CA PHE A 32 -6.57 7.44 -12.16
C PHE A 32 -5.07 7.54 -11.82
N ALA A 33 -4.59 8.77 -11.75
CA ALA A 33 -3.32 9.13 -11.13
C ALA A 33 -3.55 10.15 -10.00
N GLY A 34 -2.68 10.17 -9.00
CA GLY A 34 -2.77 11.13 -7.89
C GLY A 34 -1.47 11.26 -7.11
N THR A 35 -1.43 12.22 -6.20
CA THR A 35 -0.31 12.49 -5.31
C THR A 35 -0.63 11.97 -3.92
N LEU A 36 0.28 11.19 -3.33
CA LEU A 36 0.13 10.68 -1.96
C LEU A 36 0.74 11.65 -0.95
N TRP A 37 -0.05 11.95 0.07
CA TRP A 37 0.32 12.81 1.19
C TRP A 37 0.13 12.09 2.51
N PHE A 38 1.07 12.32 3.42
CA PHE A 38 0.98 11.92 4.82
C PHE A 38 0.94 13.16 5.70
N ASN A 39 0.02 13.18 6.64
CA ASN A 39 0.04 14.14 7.73
C ASN A 39 0.28 13.37 9.03
N GLY A 40 1.42 13.59 9.68
CA GLY A 40 1.73 12.94 10.96
C GLY A 40 0.98 13.59 12.12
N GLU A 41 0.92 12.88 13.26
CA GLU A 41 0.31 13.36 14.51
C GLU A 41 0.86 14.73 14.95
N SER A 42 2.15 14.96 14.71
CA SER A 42 2.86 16.20 15.07
C SER A 42 2.49 17.42 14.20
N GLY A 43 1.66 17.22 13.17
CA GLY A 43 1.30 18.24 12.18
C GLY A 43 2.30 18.36 11.02
N GLU A 44 3.29 17.48 10.94
CA GLU A 44 4.14 17.35 9.77
C GLU A 44 3.32 16.92 8.54
N VAL A 45 3.55 17.55 7.40
CA VAL A 45 2.88 17.22 6.14
C VAL A 45 3.95 16.87 5.12
N GLU A 46 3.93 15.64 4.64
CA GLU A 46 4.92 15.09 3.73
C GLU A 46 4.24 14.60 2.45
N GLN A 47 4.78 15.02 1.30
CA GLN A 47 4.45 14.40 0.03
C GLN A 47 5.26 13.11 -0.11
N MET A 48 4.60 11.97 0.00
CA MET A 48 5.25 10.66 -0.03
C MET A 48 5.61 10.23 -1.45
N GLY A 49 4.80 10.65 -2.43
CA GLY A 49 4.91 10.11 -3.77
C GLY A 49 3.69 10.29 -4.66
N THR A 50 3.53 9.36 -5.61
CA THR A 50 2.43 9.32 -6.57
C THR A 50 1.82 7.93 -6.61
N VAL A 51 0.54 7.87 -6.94
CA VAL A 51 -0.21 6.63 -7.14
C VAL A 51 -0.80 6.63 -8.55
N HIS A 52 -0.74 5.48 -9.20
CA HIS A 52 -1.37 5.20 -10.49
C HIS A 52 -2.14 3.91 -10.36
N VAL A 53 -3.42 3.95 -10.73
CA VAL A 53 -4.31 2.80 -10.72
C VAL A 53 -4.95 2.70 -12.08
N GLY A 54 -4.83 1.55 -12.73
CA GLY A 54 -5.45 1.30 -14.03
C GLY A 54 -5.95 -0.12 -14.11
N SER A 55 -6.54 -0.52 -15.25
CA SER A 55 -7.09 -1.87 -15.43
C SER A 55 -6.02 -2.98 -15.48
N ALA A 56 -4.73 -2.63 -15.56
CA ALA A 56 -3.62 -3.58 -15.60
C ALA A 56 -2.93 -3.74 -14.23
N GLY A 57 -3.00 -2.73 -13.37
CA GLY A 57 -2.31 -2.79 -12.09
C GLY A 57 -2.41 -1.52 -11.25
N PHE A 58 -1.63 -1.54 -10.19
CA PHE A 58 -1.39 -0.43 -9.28
C PHE A 58 0.11 -0.18 -9.16
N LEU A 59 0.48 1.09 -9.22
CA LEU A 59 1.85 1.55 -9.08
C LEU A 59 1.87 2.71 -8.10
N MET A 60 2.67 2.58 -7.06
CA MET A 60 2.94 3.64 -6.11
C MET A 60 4.42 3.98 -6.17
N ASN A 61 4.75 5.17 -6.68
CA ASN A 61 6.13 5.68 -6.67
C ASN A 61 6.33 6.50 -5.40
N MET A 62 7.29 6.12 -4.57
CA MET A 62 7.64 6.81 -3.33
C MET A 62 9.06 7.35 -3.37
N ALA A 63 9.29 8.42 -2.62
CA ALA A 63 10.62 8.89 -2.26
C ALA A 63 10.79 8.77 -0.75
N SER A 64 11.67 7.87 -0.28
CA SER A 64 11.96 7.70 1.14
C SER A 64 13.46 7.87 1.38
N GLN A 65 13.84 8.81 2.25
CA GLN A 65 15.25 9.08 2.60
C GLN A 65 16.17 9.30 1.38
N GLY A 66 15.64 9.91 0.32
CA GLY A 66 16.37 10.15 -0.93
C GLY A 66 16.47 8.94 -1.87
N GLN A 67 15.97 7.78 -1.47
CA GLN A 67 15.83 6.60 -2.34
C GLN A 67 14.48 6.62 -3.04
N LYS A 68 14.50 6.31 -4.34
CA LYS A 68 13.29 6.14 -5.14
C LYS A 68 12.91 4.66 -5.13
N ILE A 69 11.72 4.39 -4.59
CA ILE A 69 11.17 3.03 -4.49
C ILE A 69 9.78 3.05 -5.12
N SER A 70 9.46 2.05 -5.92
CA SER A 70 8.09 1.84 -6.38
C SER A 70 7.52 0.52 -5.88
N SER A 71 6.29 0.55 -5.41
CA SER A 71 5.50 -0.65 -5.16
C SER A 71 4.60 -0.89 -6.35
N LEU A 72 4.77 -2.04 -7.00
CA LEU A 72 4.06 -2.44 -8.20
C LEU A 72 3.22 -3.68 -7.91
N ILE A 73 1.95 -3.64 -8.31
CA ILE A 73 1.00 -4.74 -8.23
C ILE A 73 0.37 -4.91 -9.60
N LYS A 74 0.33 -6.14 -10.11
CA LYS A 74 -0.47 -6.51 -11.28
C LYS A 74 -1.71 -7.24 -10.82
N TRP A 75 -2.86 -6.97 -11.42
CA TRP A 75 -4.12 -7.58 -10.97
C TRP A 75 -4.23 -9.07 -11.23
N ASP A 76 -3.49 -9.57 -12.20
CA ASP A 76 -3.39 -10.99 -12.54
C ASP A 76 -2.27 -11.70 -11.78
N SER A 77 -1.63 -11.04 -10.81
CA SER A 77 -0.55 -11.58 -10.00
C SER A 77 -0.85 -11.52 -8.51
N GLU A 78 -0.43 -12.57 -7.82
CA GLU A 78 -0.43 -12.64 -6.36
C GLU A 78 0.83 -11.99 -5.75
N THR A 79 1.74 -11.44 -6.58
CA THR A 79 3.03 -10.90 -6.14
C THR A 79 3.02 -9.38 -6.12
N ILE A 80 3.56 -8.81 -5.03
CA ILE A 80 3.88 -7.39 -4.96
C ILE A 80 5.37 -7.23 -5.27
N TRP A 81 5.71 -6.34 -6.20
CA TRP A 81 7.10 -6.04 -6.53
C TRP A 81 7.52 -4.70 -5.93
N SER A 82 8.59 -4.71 -5.14
CA SER A 82 9.26 -3.49 -4.70
C SER A 82 10.44 -3.20 -5.63
N LEU A 83 10.36 -2.14 -6.41
CA LEU A 83 11.37 -1.69 -7.37
C LEU A 83 12.28 -0.66 -6.72
N MET A 84 13.56 -0.98 -6.60
CA MET A 84 14.59 -0.08 -6.09
C MET A 84 15.33 0.55 -7.27
N HIS A 85 14.97 1.80 -7.60
CA HIS A 85 15.34 2.40 -8.88
C HIS A 85 16.84 2.70 -9.01
N ASP A 86 17.48 3.16 -7.93
CA ASP A 86 18.90 3.53 -7.92
C ASP A 86 19.80 2.31 -8.16
N GLN A 87 19.40 1.15 -7.62
CA GLN A 87 20.12 -0.11 -7.77
C GLN A 87 19.70 -0.88 -9.03
N LYS A 88 18.61 -0.48 -9.70
CA LYS A 88 17.94 -1.27 -10.76
C LYS A 88 17.70 -2.71 -10.32
N MET A 89 17.16 -2.84 -9.12
CA MET A 89 16.81 -4.14 -8.55
C MET A 89 15.34 -4.17 -8.18
N TYR A 90 14.77 -5.37 -8.05
CA TYR A 90 13.44 -5.54 -7.50
C TYR A 90 13.40 -6.69 -6.51
N MET A 91 12.51 -6.60 -5.53
CA MET A 91 12.17 -7.71 -4.63
C MET A 91 10.73 -8.11 -4.85
N GLU A 92 10.47 -9.40 -4.78
CA GLU A 92 9.12 -9.95 -4.69
C GLU A 92 8.77 -10.07 -3.22
N ILE A 93 7.67 -9.46 -2.82
CA ILE A 93 7.09 -9.59 -1.49
C ILE A 93 5.97 -10.62 -1.62
N PRO A 94 6.12 -11.82 -1.04
CA PRO A 94 5.05 -12.80 -1.01
C PRO A 94 3.82 -12.22 -0.30
N PRO A 95 2.60 -12.54 -0.77
CA PRO A 95 1.38 -12.01 -0.20
C PRO A 95 1.29 -12.25 1.32
N GLU A 96 1.74 -13.41 1.81
CA GLU A 96 1.72 -13.75 3.24
C GLU A 96 2.61 -12.85 4.10
N GLN A 97 3.66 -12.26 3.49
CA GLN A 97 4.57 -11.33 4.16
C GLN A 97 4.17 -9.87 4.01
N SER A 98 3.21 -9.59 3.14
CA SER A 98 2.73 -8.23 2.89
C SER A 98 1.67 -7.76 3.88
N GLY A 99 1.20 -8.63 4.79
CA GLY A 99 0.03 -8.35 5.64
C GLY A 99 -1.28 -8.34 4.85
N TRP A 100 -1.27 -8.93 3.65
CA TRP A 100 -2.40 -9.04 2.74
C TRP A 100 -3.23 -10.27 3.09
N GLU A 101 -4.52 -10.07 3.33
CA GLU A 101 -5.51 -11.13 3.26
C GLU A 101 -6.62 -10.71 2.28
N PRO A 102 -7.23 -11.65 1.55
CA PRO A 102 -8.36 -11.35 0.67
C PRO A 102 -9.58 -10.95 1.52
N TYR A 103 -9.84 -9.63 1.61
CA TYR A 103 -11.05 -9.11 2.24
C TYR A 103 -12.12 -8.77 1.19
N GLU A 104 -13.36 -9.17 1.48
CA GLU A 104 -14.50 -8.92 0.59
C GLU A 104 -14.93 -7.44 0.58
N ASN A 105 -14.68 -6.71 1.68
CA ASN A 105 -15.07 -5.31 1.80
C ASN A 105 -14.06 -4.38 1.12
N ARG A 106 -14.43 -3.85 -0.05
CA ARG A 106 -13.62 -2.92 -0.85
C ARG A 106 -13.35 -1.56 -0.18
N ALA A 107 -14.17 -1.11 0.77
CA ALA A 107 -13.93 0.13 1.49
C ALA A 107 -12.97 -0.06 2.66
N CYS A 108 -13.10 -1.18 3.38
CA CYS A 108 -12.27 -1.54 4.53
C CYS A 108 -11.27 -2.67 4.19
N MET A 109 -10.63 -2.58 3.04
CA MET A 109 -9.66 -3.60 2.62
C MET A 109 -8.47 -3.60 3.57
N GLY A 110 -8.05 -4.78 3.99
CA GLY A 110 -7.03 -4.94 5.04
C GLY A 110 -7.60 -5.02 6.45
N TYR A 111 -8.92 -4.85 6.62
CA TYR A 111 -9.57 -4.90 7.92
C TYR A 111 -10.63 -5.98 7.95
N LYS A 112 -10.71 -6.66 9.10
CA LYS A 112 -11.70 -7.73 9.33
C LYS A 112 -13.14 -7.20 9.32
N ASN A 113 -13.37 -6.02 9.88
CA ASN A 113 -14.71 -5.44 9.98
C ASN A 113 -14.75 -4.05 9.34
N GLY A 114 -15.90 -3.71 8.75
CA GLY A 114 -16.17 -2.40 8.20
C GLY A 114 -17.63 -1.99 8.40
N GLU A 115 -17.86 -0.78 8.91
CA GLU A 115 -19.18 -0.20 9.12
C GLU A 115 -19.30 1.15 8.40
N LYS A 116 -20.25 1.26 7.47
CA LYS A 116 -20.51 2.52 6.77
C LYS A 116 -21.14 3.54 7.72
N GLN A 117 -20.47 4.67 7.91
CA GLN A 117 -20.87 5.76 8.79
C GLN A 117 -21.66 6.85 8.04
N GLY A 118 -21.55 6.91 6.71
CA GLY A 118 -22.28 7.86 5.88
C GLY A 118 -21.56 8.18 4.59
N SER A 119 -21.81 9.40 4.08
CA SER A 119 -21.16 9.94 2.89
C SER A 119 -20.74 11.38 3.15
N GLU A 120 -19.59 11.78 2.60
CA GLU A 120 -19.10 13.15 2.66
C GLU A 120 -18.27 13.48 1.42
N THR A 121 -17.93 14.76 1.23
CA THR A 121 -17.08 15.20 0.13
C THR A 121 -15.66 15.39 0.63
N VAL A 122 -14.70 14.66 0.06
CA VAL A 122 -13.26 14.76 0.38
C VAL A 122 -12.51 15.13 -0.88
N ALA A 123 -11.67 16.17 -0.82
CA ALA A 123 -10.90 16.68 -1.96
C ALA A 123 -11.73 16.90 -3.25
N GLY A 124 -12.99 17.34 -3.10
CA GLY A 124 -13.91 17.57 -4.22
C GLY A 124 -14.55 16.29 -4.81
N ARG A 125 -14.37 15.14 -4.16
CA ARG A 125 -14.89 13.83 -4.60
C ARG A 125 -15.95 13.33 -3.63
N ASN A 126 -16.98 12.66 -4.15
CA ASN A 126 -18.05 12.07 -3.35
C ASN A 126 -17.54 10.75 -2.76
N THR A 127 -17.44 10.67 -1.44
CA THR A 127 -16.92 9.49 -0.76
C THR A 127 -17.93 8.90 0.21
N GLU A 128 -17.75 7.62 0.47
CA GLU A 128 -18.38 6.91 1.56
C GLU A 128 -17.43 6.89 2.73
N LYS A 129 -17.94 7.28 3.90
CA LYS A 129 -17.18 7.22 5.14
C LYS A 129 -17.41 5.87 5.80
N TRP A 130 -16.34 5.17 6.12
CA TRP A 130 -16.37 3.87 6.78
C TRP A 130 -15.50 3.87 8.02
N ARG A 131 -15.92 3.11 9.02
CA ARG A 131 -15.14 2.78 10.21
C ARG A 131 -14.63 1.34 10.02
N CYS A 132 -13.32 1.17 9.95
CA CYS A 132 -12.67 -0.11 9.71
C CYS A 132 -11.90 -0.54 10.95
N THR A 133 -12.07 -1.79 11.37
CA THR A 133 -11.41 -2.31 12.58
C THR A 133 -10.83 -3.69 12.34
N ASP A 134 -9.68 -3.94 12.96
CA ASP A 134 -9.08 -5.27 13.03
C ASP A 134 -8.79 -5.67 14.48
N GLN A 135 -9.58 -6.61 14.98
CA GLN A 135 -9.44 -7.18 16.33
C GLN A 135 -8.36 -8.27 16.41
N THR A 136 -7.81 -8.72 15.28
CA THR A 136 -6.82 -9.83 15.26
C THR A 136 -5.38 -9.36 15.43
N MET A 137 -5.11 -8.06 15.20
CA MET A 137 -3.78 -7.45 15.38
C MET A 137 -3.48 -7.00 16.82
N VAL A 138 -4.41 -7.17 17.76
CA VAL A 138 -4.23 -6.79 19.16
C VAL A 138 -4.45 -8.00 20.09
N PRO A 139 -3.65 -8.15 21.17
CA PRO A 139 -3.88 -9.18 22.18
C PRO A 139 -5.30 -9.15 22.75
N GLU A 140 -5.80 -10.30 23.19
CA GLU A 140 -7.11 -10.41 23.84
C GLU A 140 -7.19 -9.45 25.05
N GLY A 141 -8.09 -8.46 24.97
CA GLY A 141 -8.27 -7.42 25.98
C GLY A 141 -7.70 -6.04 25.63
N GLU A 142 -7.03 -5.90 24.48
CA GLU A 142 -6.59 -4.61 23.94
C GLU A 142 -7.59 -4.04 22.92
N THR A 143 -7.60 -2.72 22.76
CA THR A 143 -8.54 -2.04 21.86
C THR A 143 -8.05 -2.20 20.43
N ALA A 144 -8.92 -2.71 19.55
CA ALA A 144 -8.62 -2.83 18.12
C ALA A 144 -8.20 -1.48 17.53
N ILE A 145 -7.20 -1.51 16.64
CA ILE A 145 -6.84 -0.34 15.85
C ILE A 145 -8.05 0.01 14.98
N ASP A 146 -8.51 1.25 15.11
CA ASP A 146 -9.67 1.78 14.41
C ASP A 146 -9.19 2.78 13.37
N THR A 147 -9.65 2.62 12.13
CA THR A 147 -9.31 3.53 11.04
C THR A 147 -10.58 4.02 10.39
N THR A 148 -10.74 5.33 10.32
CA THR A 148 -11.76 5.92 9.48
C THR A 148 -11.22 6.04 8.07
N VAL A 149 -11.98 5.53 7.09
CA VAL A 149 -11.59 5.59 5.67
C VAL A 149 -12.67 6.27 4.85
N TRP A 150 -12.24 6.91 3.77
CA TRP A 150 -13.09 7.56 2.80
C TRP A 150 -12.90 6.87 1.46
N TYR A 151 -13.86 6.02 1.14
CA TYR A 151 -13.89 5.24 -0.09
C TYR A 151 -14.58 6.04 -1.19
N ASP A 152 -13.95 6.16 -2.35
CA ASP A 152 -14.53 6.76 -3.54
C ASP A 152 -15.12 5.67 -4.44
N PRO A 153 -16.46 5.57 -4.59
CA PRO A 153 -17.08 4.55 -5.41
C PRO A 153 -16.83 4.72 -6.91
N GLU A 154 -16.51 5.91 -7.40
CA GLU A 154 -16.19 6.15 -8.81
C GLU A 154 -14.80 5.60 -9.15
N LEU A 155 -13.82 5.81 -8.26
CA LEU A 155 -12.46 5.27 -8.42
C LEU A 155 -12.34 3.81 -7.99
N GLU A 156 -13.32 3.33 -7.23
CA GLU A 156 -13.24 2.10 -6.45
C GLU A 156 -12.01 2.07 -5.52
N PHE A 157 -11.64 3.22 -4.93
CA PHE A 157 -10.39 3.39 -4.19
C PHE A 157 -10.57 4.23 -2.91
N THR A 158 -9.85 3.90 -1.84
CA THR A 158 -9.78 4.75 -0.64
C THR A 158 -8.95 5.98 -0.93
N VAL A 159 -9.53 7.18 -0.86
CA VAL A 159 -8.83 8.43 -1.15
C VAL A 159 -8.31 9.14 0.09
N LYS A 160 -8.77 8.73 1.28
CA LYS A 160 -8.27 9.22 2.57
C LYS A 160 -8.45 8.15 3.65
N SER A 161 -7.52 8.10 4.60
CA SER A 161 -7.67 7.38 5.85
C SER A 161 -7.16 8.22 7.02
N VAL A 162 -7.73 7.98 8.20
CA VAL A 162 -7.31 8.57 9.47
C VAL A 162 -7.30 7.45 10.50
N ASP A 163 -6.14 7.20 11.08
CA ASP A 163 -6.00 6.19 12.14
C ASP A 163 -6.41 6.75 13.52
N ASP A 164 -6.31 5.92 14.56
CA ASP A 164 -6.66 6.29 15.93
C ASP A 164 -5.68 7.29 16.58
N ASN A 165 -4.45 7.40 16.05
CA ASN A 165 -3.44 8.37 16.45
C ASN A 165 -3.63 9.73 15.75
N GLY A 166 -4.54 9.81 14.78
CA GLY A 166 -4.80 11.02 13.99
C GLY A 166 -3.84 11.21 12.83
N GLU A 167 -3.03 10.21 12.51
CA GLU A 167 -2.24 10.18 11.28
C GLU A 167 -3.19 10.11 10.08
N VAL A 168 -2.91 10.93 9.07
CA VAL A 168 -3.75 11.04 7.87
C VAL A 168 -2.96 10.63 6.66
N PHE A 169 -3.53 9.75 5.86
CA PHE A 169 -3.08 9.51 4.50
C PHE A 169 -4.14 9.99 3.53
N GLU A 170 -3.71 10.65 2.45
CA GLU A 170 -4.64 11.24 1.50
C GLU A 170 -4.07 11.21 0.07
N VAL A 171 -4.91 10.84 -0.88
CA VAL A 171 -4.66 11.02 -2.30
C VAL A 171 -5.22 12.38 -2.71
N ARG A 172 -4.32 13.28 -3.12
CA ARG A 172 -4.66 14.61 -3.64
C ARG A 172 -4.40 14.68 -5.14
N ASP A 173 -4.87 15.76 -5.76
CA ASP A 173 -4.65 16.08 -7.18
C ASP A 173 -5.09 14.97 -8.16
N VAL A 174 -6.15 14.23 -7.80
CA VAL A 174 -6.65 13.08 -8.56
C VAL A 174 -7.00 13.48 -9.99
N GLN A 175 -6.38 12.80 -10.96
CA GLN A 175 -6.69 12.88 -12.38
C GLN A 175 -7.31 11.56 -12.83
N VAL A 176 -8.61 11.56 -13.10
CA VAL A 176 -9.34 10.38 -13.55
C VAL A 176 -9.02 10.09 -15.02
N GLY A 177 -8.70 8.85 -15.33
CA GLY A 177 -8.44 8.39 -16.68
C GLY A 177 -7.61 7.11 -16.74
N ALA A 178 -7.73 6.41 -17.86
CA ALA A 178 -7.00 5.17 -18.10
C ALA A 178 -5.48 5.38 -17.97
N GLN A 179 -4.80 4.43 -17.35
CA GLN A 179 -3.34 4.41 -17.21
C GLN A 179 -2.74 3.47 -18.26
N ASP A 180 -1.54 3.79 -18.77
CA ASP A 180 -0.83 2.94 -19.73
C ASP A 180 -0.42 1.62 -19.06
N ALA A 181 -0.74 0.50 -19.69
CA ALA A 181 -0.42 -0.83 -19.15
C ALA A 181 1.08 -1.04 -18.91
N SER A 182 1.95 -0.40 -19.72
CA SER A 182 3.41 -0.48 -19.58
C SER A 182 3.94 0.13 -18.29
N MET A 183 3.16 0.97 -17.59
CA MET A 183 3.53 1.49 -16.26
C MET A 183 3.54 0.39 -15.20
N PHE A 184 2.79 -0.69 -15.43
CA PHE A 184 2.64 -1.79 -14.48
C PHE A 184 3.59 -2.96 -14.78
N GLU A 185 4.64 -2.71 -15.55
CA GLU A 185 5.68 -3.69 -15.90
C GLU A 185 6.99 -3.40 -15.17
N ILE A 186 7.75 -4.45 -14.86
CA ILE A 186 9.11 -4.28 -14.33
C ILE A 186 9.98 -3.68 -15.45
N PRO A 187 10.65 -2.54 -15.24
CA PRO A 187 11.42 -1.91 -16.31
C PRO A 187 12.59 -2.78 -16.78
N ALA A 188 12.94 -2.66 -18.06
CA ALA A 188 14.05 -3.40 -18.64
C ALA A 188 15.37 -3.14 -17.90
N GLY A 189 16.15 -4.21 -17.66
CA GLY A 189 17.44 -4.15 -16.99
C GLY A 189 17.38 -4.23 -15.46
N TYR A 190 16.19 -4.37 -14.88
CA TYR A 190 16.05 -4.65 -13.45
C TYR A 190 16.42 -6.09 -13.14
N LYS A 191 17.09 -6.31 -12.01
CA LYS A 191 17.48 -7.63 -11.53
C LYS A 191 16.71 -8.00 -10.27
N LYS A 192 16.22 -9.23 -10.20
CA LYS A 192 15.63 -9.76 -8.97
C LYS A 192 16.71 -9.78 -7.89
N PHE A 193 16.42 -9.15 -6.76
CA PHE A 193 17.17 -9.29 -5.53
C PHE A 193 16.59 -10.48 -4.76
N ASP A 194 17.38 -11.54 -4.65
CA ASP A 194 17.01 -12.74 -3.92
C ASP A 194 17.50 -12.64 -2.47
N MET A 195 16.59 -12.22 -1.58
CA MET A 195 16.89 -12.09 -0.16
C MET A 195 17.23 -13.45 0.48
N ASN A 196 16.66 -14.55 -0.02
CA ASN A 196 16.95 -15.90 0.48
C ASN A 196 18.38 -16.32 0.13
N ALA A 197 18.82 -16.05 -1.10
CA ALA A 197 20.19 -16.32 -1.52
C ALA A 197 21.21 -15.52 -0.70
N MET A 198 20.92 -14.25 -0.41
CA MET A 198 21.80 -13.42 0.42
C MET A 198 21.84 -13.90 1.88
N MET A 199 20.70 -14.25 2.48
CA MET A 199 20.67 -14.79 3.85
C MET A 199 21.41 -16.13 3.96
N GLN A 200 21.24 -17.04 2.99
CA GLN A 200 21.97 -18.30 2.96
C GLN A 200 23.49 -18.08 2.88
N GLN A 201 23.93 -17.12 2.08
CA GLN A 201 25.34 -16.78 1.95
C GLN A 201 25.93 -16.20 3.24
N MET A 202 25.20 -15.33 3.95
CA MET A 202 25.64 -14.79 5.25
C MET A 202 25.72 -15.87 6.33
N MET A 203 24.76 -16.80 6.37
CA MET A 203 24.79 -17.95 7.29
C MET A 203 25.99 -18.86 7.05
N GLN A 204 26.37 -19.08 5.79
CA GLN A 204 27.54 -19.88 5.43
C GLN A 204 28.86 -19.20 5.82
N GLN A 205 28.96 -17.87 5.67
CA GLN A 205 30.16 -17.11 6.05
C GLN A 205 30.30 -16.96 7.58
N GLY A 206 29.20 -16.82 8.31
CA GLY A 206 29.20 -16.80 9.77
C GLY A 206 29.66 -18.12 10.40
N GLN A 207 29.42 -19.26 9.72
CA GLN A 207 29.90 -20.57 10.15
C GLN A 207 31.37 -20.84 9.79
N GLN A 208 31.89 -20.21 8.73
CA GLN A 208 33.31 -20.33 8.33
C GLN A 208 34.26 -19.45 9.15
N GLY A 209 33.75 -18.47 9.89
CA GLY A 209 34.54 -17.64 10.82
C GLY A 209 34.71 -18.20 12.24
N GLN A 210 34.17 -19.40 12.52
CA GLN A 210 34.26 -20.08 13.82
C GLN A 210 35.09 -21.38 13.78
N GLN A 211 35.83 -21.64 12.70
CA GLN A 211 36.80 -22.75 12.60
C GLN A 211 38.24 -22.25 12.54
#